data_AF-A0A9D6BJR1-F1
#
_entry.id   AF-A0A9D6BJR1-F1
#
_cell.length_a   1.000
_cell.length_b   1.000
_cell.length_c   1.000
_cell.angle_alpha   90.00
_cell.angle_beta   90.00
_cell.angle_gamma   90.00
#
_symmetry.space_group_name_H-M   'P 1'
#
loop_
_entity.id
_entity.type
_entity.pdbx_description
1 polymer ?
#
loop_
_entity_poly.entity_id
_entity_poly.type
_entity_poly.pdbx_seq_one_letter_code
_entity_poly.pdbx_strand_id
1 'polypeptide(L)'
;MQAEFENALAWFAAAPARWVQSAKQDMSAAAEWIWVVLQGDFADDQTTAQAVTGTVISMIPLVDQICDVRDVVANCKKINQDTTNRWAWFALVLTLIGLFPTLGSLVKGCFKILFAYGRKGVFSAGKAAMDADLWKATTPYVEAGIRKLNDFLARPEVRKTLATLRIDNPYTYLATELRKLSASLNVGQLTKAFDSAIQALQKLLDLVQRWGNATMKTRAGQLLQTVQKVRQGLNEGLATVLKPAQDWLNKLAQRLDVEHRLMNRAQTNAVNPHSFQRFSLEAEVEALRRNPPEHVKVAKRGEFMAMPKPPKVPPGHFDIGDDAKGPLWKAHKTFHNASPDVLTPGTVLYRVLDPNSYDNSICWMTKAEFDKLHNKAQWRDCFAVWRHWNHNGEVVTYTVPPGDGLKVWRGKAASQPLKDGAGNVVKANDKGDGFWLQGGSEQIVVNPADLQRSQLGKREFTGWGYDEGNIEVNLVGVPILQHNWFGSK
;
A
#
# COMPACT_ATOMS: atom_id res chain seq x y z
N MET A 1 -8.44 14.51 36.44
CA MET A 1 -8.34 15.68 35.54
C MET A 1 -8.20 17.02 36.27
N GLN A 2 -9.14 17.46 37.12
CA GLN A 2 -8.99 18.73 37.89
C GLN A 2 -7.91 18.61 38.98
N ALA A 3 -7.90 17.48 39.71
CA ALA A 3 -6.89 17.17 40.73
C ALA A 3 -5.47 16.99 40.18
N GLU A 4 -5.29 16.43 38.98
CA GLU A 4 -3.95 16.23 38.37
C GLU A 4 -3.35 17.54 37.85
N PHE A 5 -4.20 18.47 37.40
CA PHE A 5 -3.79 19.79 36.93
C PHE A 5 -3.50 20.76 38.09
N GLU A 6 -4.29 20.70 39.18
CA GLU A 6 -4.00 21.45 40.41
C GLU A 6 -2.70 20.97 41.08
N ASN A 7 -2.38 19.67 41.01
CA ASN A 7 -1.12 19.13 41.53
C ASN A 7 0.11 19.59 40.72
N ALA A 8 -0.03 19.68 39.39
CA ALA A 8 1.01 20.26 38.54
C ALA A 8 1.21 21.75 38.80
N LEU A 9 0.13 22.53 39.00
CA LEU A 9 0.21 23.95 39.34
C LEU A 9 0.76 24.20 40.76
N ALA A 10 0.43 23.34 41.73
CA ALA A 10 0.97 23.41 43.10
C ALA A 10 2.49 23.17 43.13
N TRP A 11 3.01 22.33 42.25
CA TRP A 11 4.45 22.11 42.06
C TRP A 11 5.16 23.39 41.55
N PHE A 12 4.53 24.15 40.66
CA PHE A 12 5.07 25.41 40.14
C PHE A 12 4.92 26.62 41.09
N ALA A 13 3.91 26.61 41.98
CA ALA A 13 3.63 27.70 42.90
C ALA A 13 4.64 27.81 44.07
N ALA A 14 5.44 26.77 44.32
CA ALA A 14 6.33 26.68 45.50
C ALA A 14 7.79 27.15 45.26
N ALA A 15 8.13 27.73 44.12
CA ALA A 15 9.53 28.01 43.76
C ALA A 15 10.01 29.45 44.09
N PRO A 16 11.28 29.66 44.53
CA PRO A 16 11.80 30.97 44.97
C PRO A 16 11.96 31.98 43.82
N ALA A 17 12.04 33.28 44.12
CA ALA A 17 12.04 34.40 43.16
C ALA A 17 12.94 34.27 41.90
N ARG A 18 14.08 33.57 41.97
CA ARG A 18 14.96 33.28 40.82
C ARG A 18 14.34 32.31 39.79
N TRP A 19 13.44 31.43 40.23
CA TRP A 19 12.67 30.53 39.38
C TRP A 19 11.46 31.22 38.75
N VAL A 20 11.02 32.37 39.24
CA VAL A 20 9.93 33.14 38.62
C VAL A 20 10.37 33.72 37.28
N GLN A 21 11.65 34.07 37.11
CA GLN A 21 12.19 34.51 35.82
C GLN A 21 12.35 33.35 34.82
N SER A 22 12.87 32.20 35.25
CA SER A 22 12.95 31.01 34.38
C SER A 22 11.55 30.46 34.05
N ALA A 23 10.64 30.40 35.03
CA ALA A 23 9.26 30.00 34.80
C ALA A 23 8.52 30.96 33.85
N LYS A 24 8.78 32.27 33.91
CA LYS A 24 8.23 33.22 32.91
C LYS A 24 8.78 32.98 31.51
N GLN A 25 10.06 32.65 31.39
CA GLN A 25 10.70 32.31 30.11
C GLN A 25 10.15 30.97 29.58
N ASP A 26 10.02 29.95 30.42
CA ASP A 26 9.47 28.63 30.09
C ASP A 26 7.98 28.71 29.70
N MET A 27 7.19 29.56 30.38
CA MET A 27 5.79 29.80 30.04
C MET A 27 5.62 30.63 28.76
N SER A 28 6.53 31.57 28.49
CA SER A 28 6.54 32.30 27.21
C SER A 28 6.90 31.37 26.05
N ALA A 29 7.88 30.49 26.24
CA ALA A 29 8.25 29.46 25.27
C ALA A 29 7.12 28.44 25.05
N ALA A 30 6.42 28.02 26.12
CA ALA A 30 5.26 27.15 26.00
C ALA A 30 4.11 27.83 25.23
N ALA A 31 3.86 29.12 25.49
CA ALA A 31 2.87 29.92 24.76
C ALA A 31 3.26 30.09 23.28
N GLU A 32 4.54 30.32 22.98
CA GLU A 32 5.06 30.41 21.61
C GLU A 32 4.91 29.07 20.87
N TRP A 33 5.20 27.95 21.54
CA TRP A 33 4.99 26.62 20.96
C TRP A 33 3.51 26.33 20.69
N ILE A 34 2.62 26.58 21.65
CA ILE A 34 1.16 26.45 21.47
C ILE A 34 0.72 27.29 20.26
N TRP A 35 1.22 28.52 20.18
CA TRP A 35 0.93 29.44 19.08
C TRP A 35 1.41 28.89 17.73
N VAL A 36 2.64 28.40 17.63
CA VAL A 36 3.21 27.78 16.41
C VAL A 36 2.40 26.57 15.97
N VAL A 37 1.98 25.70 16.90
CA VAL A 37 1.19 24.50 16.57
C VAL A 37 -0.22 24.86 16.10
N LEU A 38 -0.87 25.82 16.73
CA LEU A 38 -2.15 26.37 16.26
C LEU A 38 -1.98 27.09 14.90
N GLN A 39 -0.78 27.60 14.61
CA GLN A 39 -0.42 28.27 13.38
C GLN A 39 -0.01 27.35 12.22
N GLY A 40 0.15 26.04 12.40
CA GLY A 40 0.70 25.10 11.41
C GLY A 40 -0.02 24.98 10.05
N ASP A 41 -0.99 25.85 9.75
CA ASP A 41 -1.73 25.98 8.50
C ASP A 41 -1.92 27.46 8.09
N PHE A 42 -0.93 28.33 8.37
CA PHE A 42 -0.92 29.76 8.00
C PHE A 42 0.25 30.18 7.07
N ALA A 43 1.03 29.24 6.53
CA ALA A 43 2.13 29.56 5.61
C ALA A 43 1.95 28.81 4.28
N ASP A 44 1.79 29.57 3.19
CA ASP A 44 1.84 29.05 1.81
C ASP A 44 3.29 28.76 1.34
N ASP A 45 4.29 28.87 2.21
CA ASP A 45 5.68 28.48 1.93
C ASP A 45 6.20 27.56 3.05
N GLN A 46 6.23 26.26 2.77
CA GLN A 46 6.83 25.26 3.66
C GLN A 46 8.36 25.28 3.55
N THR A 47 9.04 25.74 4.61
CA THR A 47 10.40 25.30 4.92
C THR A 47 10.54 24.94 6.40
N THR A 48 10.65 23.65 6.66
CA THR A 48 11.70 23.08 7.53
C THR A 48 11.95 23.74 8.89
N ALA A 49 10.97 23.73 9.81
CA ALA A 49 11.28 23.90 11.23
C ALA A 49 11.72 22.57 11.85
N GLN A 50 12.87 22.06 11.42
CA GLN A 50 13.62 20.94 12.03
C GLN A 50 14.20 21.28 13.41
N ALA A 51 13.59 22.18 14.19
CA ALA A 51 14.19 22.74 15.42
C ALA A 51 13.20 22.88 16.59
N VAL A 52 12.31 21.91 16.80
CA VAL A 52 11.54 21.80 18.04
C VAL A 52 12.10 20.62 18.84
N THR A 53 13.14 20.94 19.58
CA THR A 53 14.00 20.08 20.42
C THR A 53 13.19 19.06 21.23
N GLY A 54 13.33 17.79 20.85
CA GLY A 54 12.53 16.66 21.30
C GLY A 54 12.83 16.12 22.71
N THR A 55 12.89 16.94 23.75
CA THR A 55 13.03 16.39 25.12
C THR A 55 12.34 17.18 26.25
N VAL A 56 12.05 18.47 26.09
CA VAL A 56 11.33 19.27 27.13
C VAL A 56 9.80 19.31 26.89
N ILE A 57 9.37 18.93 25.68
CA ILE A 57 8.01 19.19 25.16
C ILE A 57 7.03 18.05 25.42
N SER A 58 7.53 16.86 25.78
CA SER A 58 6.70 15.71 26.17
C SER A 58 6.05 15.84 27.56
N MET A 59 6.32 16.94 28.29
CA MET A 59 5.77 17.21 29.62
C MET A 59 4.51 18.09 29.59
N ILE A 60 4.05 18.53 28.41
CA ILE A 60 2.81 19.30 28.28
C ILE A 60 1.65 18.31 28.19
N PRO A 61 0.78 18.20 29.22
CA PRO A 61 -0.50 17.51 29.06
C PRO A 61 -1.23 18.18 27.89
N LEU A 62 -2.06 17.46 27.12
CA LEU A 62 -2.98 17.97 26.07
C LEU A 62 -2.50 17.89 24.60
N VAL A 63 -1.41 17.22 24.25
CA VAL A 63 -0.93 17.11 22.83
C VAL A 63 -2.02 16.63 21.86
N ASP A 64 -2.82 15.62 22.26
CA ASP A 64 -3.93 15.14 21.44
C ASP A 64 -5.04 16.19 21.26
N GLN A 65 -5.37 16.94 22.32
CA GLN A 65 -6.38 18.00 22.25
C GLN A 65 -5.92 19.18 21.38
N ILE A 66 -4.63 19.51 21.40
CA ILE A 66 -4.08 20.56 20.55
C ILE A 66 -4.20 20.20 19.07
N CYS A 67 -3.97 18.93 18.70
CA CYS A 67 -4.15 18.45 17.33
C CYS A 67 -5.61 18.60 16.87
N ASP A 68 -6.56 18.21 17.72
CA ASP A 68 -7.98 18.30 17.39
C ASP A 68 -8.45 19.77 17.30
N VAL A 69 -7.99 20.63 18.21
CA VAL A 69 -8.26 22.08 18.18
C VAL A 69 -7.70 22.72 16.92
N ARG A 70 -6.47 22.35 16.52
CA ARG A 70 -5.84 22.84 15.29
C ARG A 70 -6.69 22.50 14.06
N ASP A 71 -7.14 21.26 13.95
CA ASP A 71 -7.98 20.81 12.82
C ASP A 71 -9.34 21.55 12.81
N VAL A 72 -9.95 21.81 13.97
CA VAL A 72 -11.19 22.63 14.07
C VAL A 72 -10.94 24.07 13.63
N VAL A 73 -9.84 24.68 14.10
CA VAL A 73 -9.44 26.05 13.73
C VAL A 73 -9.26 26.18 12.22
N ALA A 74 -8.58 25.23 11.57
CA ALA A 74 -8.38 25.22 10.13
C ALA A 74 -9.70 25.22 9.36
N ASN A 75 -10.65 24.37 9.76
CA ASN A 75 -12.00 24.36 9.17
C ASN A 75 -12.74 25.69 9.41
N CYS A 76 -12.66 26.26 10.61
CA CYS A 76 -13.30 27.55 10.91
C CYS A 76 -12.79 28.68 10.01
N LYS A 77 -11.48 28.75 9.75
CA LYS A 77 -10.93 29.74 8.82
C LYS A 77 -11.48 29.56 7.42
N LYS A 78 -11.52 28.31 6.94
CA LYS A 78 -12.03 28.00 5.60
C LYS A 78 -13.50 28.37 5.46
N ILE A 79 -14.30 28.13 6.49
CA ILE A 79 -15.71 28.53 6.56
C ILE A 79 -15.84 30.05 6.65
N ASN A 80 -14.99 30.74 7.41
CA ASN A 80 -15.06 32.19 7.53
C ASN A 80 -14.68 32.93 6.24
N GLN A 81 -13.90 32.31 5.35
CA GLN A 81 -13.65 32.83 3.99
C GLN A 81 -14.89 32.77 3.10
N ASP A 82 -15.72 31.72 3.25
CA ASP A 82 -16.94 31.51 2.47
C ASP A 82 -17.91 30.63 3.29
N THR A 83 -18.87 31.27 3.97
CA THR A 83 -19.81 30.57 4.85
C THR A 83 -20.84 29.75 4.07
N THR A 84 -20.94 29.95 2.76
CA THR A 84 -21.82 29.16 1.88
C THR A 84 -21.15 27.88 1.38
N ASN A 85 -19.85 27.72 1.65
CA ASN A 85 -19.07 26.57 1.21
C ASN A 85 -19.44 25.30 1.99
N ARG A 86 -20.40 24.55 1.46
CA ARG A 86 -20.85 23.26 1.99
C ARG A 86 -19.71 22.24 2.20
N TRP A 87 -18.64 22.30 1.39
CA TRP A 87 -17.49 21.41 1.57
C TRP A 87 -16.71 21.68 2.86
N ALA A 88 -16.56 22.96 3.22
CA ALA A 88 -15.87 23.33 4.45
C ALA A 88 -16.69 22.91 5.69
N TRP A 89 -18.02 23.03 5.63
CA TRP A 89 -18.91 22.51 6.66
C TRP A 89 -18.87 20.98 6.77
N PHE A 90 -18.85 20.27 5.65
CA PHE A 90 -18.72 18.81 5.66
C PHE A 90 -17.37 18.35 6.23
N ALA A 91 -16.26 19.01 5.87
CA ALA A 91 -14.95 18.74 6.45
C ALA A 91 -14.92 19.00 7.97
N LEU A 92 -15.64 20.03 8.44
CA LEU A 92 -15.83 20.28 9.86
C LEU A 92 -16.59 19.12 10.53
N VAL A 93 -17.65 18.59 9.92
CA VAL A 93 -18.38 17.42 10.45
C VAL A 93 -17.44 16.22 10.64
N LEU A 94 -16.63 15.87 9.62
CA LEU A 94 -15.65 14.78 9.72
C LEU A 94 -14.58 15.03 10.81
N THR A 95 -14.27 16.28 11.10
CA THR A 95 -13.35 16.66 12.18
C THR A 95 -14.00 16.48 13.55
N LEU A 96 -15.24 16.97 13.71
CA LEU A 96 -15.99 16.91 14.96
C LEU A 96 -16.38 15.50 15.40
N ILE A 97 -16.62 14.60 14.44
CA ILE A 97 -16.86 13.18 14.74
C ILE A 97 -15.67 12.57 15.51
N GLY A 98 -14.44 12.99 15.20
CA GLY A 98 -13.24 12.50 15.89
C GLY A 98 -13.22 12.84 17.39
N LEU A 99 -13.96 13.87 17.81
CA LEU A 99 -14.07 14.33 19.19
C LEU A 99 -15.14 13.60 20.00
N PHE A 100 -15.89 12.66 19.41
CA PHE A 100 -16.94 11.96 20.14
C PHE A 100 -16.34 11.03 21.20
N PRO A 101 -16.69 11.20 22.49
CA PRO A 101 -16.06 10.45 23.57
C PRO A 101 -16.45 8.96 23.55
N THR A 102 -17.59 8.62 22.95
CA THR A 102 -18.25 7.30 22.98
C THR A 102 -17.58 6.22 22.12
N LEU A 103 -16.63 6.58 21.25
CA LEU A 103 -15.94 5.59 20.41
C LEU A 103 -14.75 4.98 21.18
N GLY A 104 -14.66 3.64 21.20
CA GLY A 104 -13.51 2.93 21.78
C GLY A 104 -12.21 3.28 21.05
N SER A 105 -11.07 3.22 21.74
CA SER A 105 -9.77 3.67 21.21
C SER A 105 -9.36 3.01 19.88
N LEU A 106 -9.70 1.73 19.71
CA LEU A 106 -9.49 1.00 18.46
C LEU A 106 -10.32 1.60 17.31
N VAL A 107 -11.62 1.81 17.52
CA VAL A 107 -12.54 2.40 16.54
C VAL A 107 -12.09 3.81 16.18
N LYS A 108 -11.72 4.62 17.18
CA LYS A 108 -11.16 5.96 16.99
C LYS A 108 -9.91 5.94 16.12
N GLY A 109 -8.97 5.02 16.39
CA GLY A 109 -7.76 4.86 15.59
C GLY A 109 -8.07 4.58 14.12
N CYS A 110 -8.95 3.63 13.84
CA CYS A 110 -9.37 3.27 12.48
C CYS A 110 -10.11 4.42 11.78
N PHE A 111 -11.04 5.08 12.47
CA PHE A 111 -11.82 6.18 11.91
C PHE A 111 -10.98 7.43 11.65
N LYS A 112 -9.96 7.71 12.49
CA LYS A 112 -9.02 8.81 12.26
C LYS A 112 -8.33 8.68 10.91
N ILE A 113 -7.94 7.47 10.52
CA ILE A 113 -7.37 7.19 9.19
C ILE A 113 -8.41 7.47 8.10
N LEU A 114 -9.58 6.82 8.17
CA LEU A 114 -10.61 6.93 7.12
C LEU A 114 -11.10 8.37 6.92
N PHE A 115 -11.33 9.11 8.01
CA PHE A 115 -11.83 10.49 7.95
C PHE A 115 -10.77 11.49 7.52
N ALA A 116 -9.49 11.26 7.84
CA ALA A 116 -8.40 12.09 7.32
C ALA A 116 -8.35 12.03 5.78
N TYR A 117 -8.51 10.84 5.21
CA TYR A 117 -8.58 10.68 3.75
C TYR A 117 -9.89 11.25 3.17
N GLY A 118 -11.03 11.08 3.85
CA GLY A 118 -12.29 11.72 3.47
C GLY A 118 -12.17 13.25 3.39
N ARG A 119 -11.56 13.88 4.40
CA ARG A 119 -11.27 15.33 4.42
C ARG A 119 -10.34 15.74 3.28
N LYS A 120 -9.28 14.96 3.02
CA LYS A 120 -8.38 15.22 1.88
C LYS A 120 -9.14 15.22 0.55
N GLY A 121 -10.06 14.28 0.36
CA GLY A 121 -10.91 14.22 -0.83
C GLY A 121 -11.82 15.43 -0.98
N VAL A 122 -12.44 15.86 0.12
CA VAL A 122 -13.29 17.06 0.18
C VAL A 122 -12.53 18.32 -0.25
N PHE A 123 -11.30 18.50 0.21
CA PHE A 123 -10.49 19.67 -0.16
C PHE A 123 -9.92 19.59 -1.58
N SER A 124 -9.71 18.38 -2.10
CA SER A 124 -9.09 18.16 -3.41
C SER A 124 -10.11 18.10 -4.58
N ALA A 125 -11.40 17.87 -4.30
CA ALA A 125 -12.43 17.63 -5.33
C ALA A 125 -12.98 18.90 -6.02
N GLY A 126 -12.58 20.11 -5.60
CA GLY A 126 -13.01 21.37 -6.22
C GLY A 126 -14.47 21.76 -5.93
N LYS A 127 -14.81 23.04 -6.18
CA LYS A 127 -16.09 23.67 -5.79
C LYS A 127 -17.36 23.09 -6.47
N ALA A 128 -17.24 22.33 -7.55
CA ALA A 128 -18.38 21.95 -8.41
C ALA A 128 -19.13 20.67 -8.00
N ALA A 129 -18.62 19.88 -7.06
CA ALA A 129 -19.11 18.51 -6.81
C ALA A 129 -20.08 18.37 -5.61
N MET A 130 -20.85 19.40 -5.25
CA MET A 130 -22.00 19.19 -4.34
C MET A 130 -23.23 18.69 -5.10
N ASP A 131 -23.32 18.95 -6.40
CA ASP A 131 -24.41 18.50 -7.26
C ASP A 131 -24.07 17.17 -7.98
N ALA A 132 -22.78 16.81 -8.04
CA ALA A 132 -22.30 15.47 -8.39
C ALA A 132 -22.05 14.66 -7.11
N ASP A 133 -22.40 13.37 -7.07
CA ASP A 133 -22.35 12.52 -5.87
C ASP A 133 -21.05 12.70 -5.05
N LEU A 134 -21.13 13.35 -3.88
CA LEU A 134 -20.06 13.56 -2.89
C LEU A 134 -19.21 12.29 -2.67
N TRP A 135 -19.88 11.14 -2.68
CA TRP A 135 -19.23 9.85 -2.61
C TRP A 135 -18.27 9.60 -3.77
N LYS A 136 -18.69 9.84 -5.01
CA LYS A 136 -17.87 9.68 -6.21
C LYS A 136 -16.62 10.55 -6.16
N ALA A 137 -16.75 11.80 -5.72
CA ALA A 137 -15.65 12.73 -5.57
C ALA A 137 -14.61 12.26 -4.52
N THR A 138 -15.09 11.69 -3.43
CA THR A 138 -14.22 11.21 -2.33
C THR A 138 -13.76 9.76 -2.52
N THR A 139 -14.35 8.99 -3.45
CA THR A 139 -14.07 7.56 -3.65
C THR A 139 -12.58 7.25 -3.77
N PRO A 140 -11.79 7.92 -4.62
CA PRO A 140 -10.35 7.60 -4.74
C PRO A 140 -9.58 7.74 -3.42
N TYR A 141 -10.00 8.70 -2.58
CA TYR A 141 -9.39 8.94 -1.28
C TYR A 141 -9.88 7.93 -0.25
N VAL A 142 -11.16 7.54 -0.29
CA VAL A 142 -11.69 6.45 0.53
C VAL A 142 -10.93 5.15 0.26
N GLU A 143 -10.68 4.80 -1.01
CA GLU A 143 -9.90 3.60 -1.36
C GLU A 143 -8.45 3.69 -0.87
N ALA A 144 -7.82 4.86 -0.95
CA ALA A 144 -6.50 5.06 -0.35
C ALA A 144 -6.53 4.97 1.19
N GLY A 145 -7.59 5.46 1.83
CA GLY A 145 -7.82 5.35 3.26
C GLY A 145 -8.04 3.91 3.72
N ILE A 146 -8.78 3.09 2.95
CA ILE A 146 -8.97 1.66 3.22
C ILE A 146 -7.64 0.91 3.11
N ARG A 147 -6.83 1.19 2.09
CA ARG A 147 -5.46 0.61 2.01
C ARG A 147 -4.62 0.93 3.25
N LYS A 148 -4.66 2.20 3.70
CA LYS A 148 -3.94 2.60 4.91
C LYS A 148 -4.52 1.98 6.19
N LEU A 149 -5.84 1.79 6.24
CA LEU A 149 -6.51 1.05 7.31
C LEU A 149 -6.03 -0.40 7.33
N ASN A 150 -5.88 -1.05 6.18
CA ASN A 150 -5.37 -2.43 6.09
C ASN A 150 -3.96 -2.53 6.66
N ASP A 151 -3.06 -1.60 6.33
CA ASP A 151 -1.71 -1.52 6.93
C ASP A 151 -1.78 -1.39 8.46
N PHE A 152 -2.72 -0.59 8.96
CA PHE A 152 -2.89 -0.35 10.40
C PHE A 152 -3.43 -1.59 11.12
N LEU A 153 -4.45 -2.24 10.55
CA LEU A 153 -5.03 -3.49 11.07
C LEU A 153 -4.03 -4.64 11.07
N ALA A 154 -3.05 -4.64 10.15
CA ALA A 154 -2.00 -5.64 10.08
C ALA A 154 -0.94 -5.53 11.19
N ARG A 155 -0.87 -4.38 11.91
CA ARG A 155 0.13 -4.17 12.97
C ARG A 155 -0.06 -5.16 14.12
N PRO A 156 1.02 -5.75 14.67
CA PRO A 156 0.93 -6.76 15.73
C PRO A 156 0.12 -6.32 16.95
N GLU A 157 0.26 -5.07 17.37
CA GLU A 157 -0.42 -4.50 18.54
C GLU A 157 -1.93 -4.37 18.30
N VAL A 158 -2.32 -4.00 17.07
CA VAL A 158 -3.72 -3.88 16.66
C VAL A 158 -4.35 -5.27 16.54
N ARG A 159 -3.64 -6.24 15.96
CA ARG A 159 -4.09 -7.64 15.91
C ARG A 159 -4.29 -8.25 17.29
N LYS A 160 -3.38 -7.99 18.24
CA LYS A 160 -3.51 -8.42 19.63
C LYS A 160 -4.75 -7.81 20.31
N THR A 161 -5.00 -6.52 20.05
CA THR A 161 -6.17 -5.81 20.56
C THR A 161 -7.46 -6.40 19.99
N LEU A 162 -7.53 -6.64 18.68
CA LEU A 162 -8.67 -7.27 18.02
C LEU A 162 -8.97 -8.66 18.60
N ALA A 163 -7.95 -9.50 18.79
CA ALA A 163 -8.10 -10.82 19.40
C ALA A 163 -8.60 -10.73 20.85
N THR A 164 -8.07 -9.79 21.64
CA THR A 164 -8.49 -9.57 23.04
C THR A 164 -9.95 -9.15 23.13
N LEU A 165 -10.39 -8.29 22.21
CA LEU A 165 -11.78 -7.82 22.11
C LEU A 165 -12.71 -8.82 21.41
N ARG A 166 -12.19 -9.97 20.96
CA ARG A 166 -12.94 -10.98 20.17
C ARG A 166 -13.60 -10.37 18.93
N ILE A 167 -12.87 -9.47 18.27
CA ILE A 167 -13.28 -8.88 16.99
C ILE A 167 -12.65 -9.72 15.89
N ASP A 168 -13.37 -10.74 15.44
CA ASP A 168 -12.90 -11.64 14.38
C ASP A 168 -12.90 -10.94 13.01
N ASN A 169 -13.83 -10.00 12.82
CA ASN A 169 -14.03 -9.30 11.57
C ASN A 169 -13.97 -7.79 11.78
N PRO A 170 -12.79 -7.17 11.62
CA PRO A 170 -12.62 -5.74 11.85
C PRO A 170 -13.46 -4.89 10.89
N TYR A 171 -13.69 -5.31 9.65
CA TYR A 171 -14.43 -4.50 8.66
C TYR A 171 -15.92 -4.43 8.99
N THR A 172 -16.56 -5.56 9.27
CA THR A 172 -17.99 -5.57 9.68
C THR A 172 -18.19 -4.89 11.03
N TYR A 173 -17.24 -5.05 11.96
CA TYR A 173 -17.25 -4.32 13.22
C TYR A 173 -17.19 -2.81 12.99
N LEU A 174 -16.23 -2.32 12.21
CA LEU A 174 -16.10 -0.90 11.88
C LEU A 174 -17.29 -0.37 11.08
N ALA A 175 -17.86 -1.15 10.16
CA ALA A 175 -19.06 -0.79 9.41
C ALA A 175 -20.28 -0.64 10.34
N THR A 176 -20.42 -1.52 11.33
CA THR A 176 -21.46 -1.43 12.35
C THR A 176 -21.30 -0.17 13.20
N GLU A 177 -20.08 0.13 13.63
CA GLU A 177 -19.79 1.35 14.40
C GLU A 177 -20.00 2.62 13.57
N LEU A 178 -19.69 2.62 12.26
CA LEU A 178 -19.99 3.73 11.35
C LEU A 178 -21.50 3.97 11.21
N ARG A 179 -22.30 2.90 11.12
CA ARG A 179 -23.77 3.01 11.08
C ARG A 179 -24.35 3.55 12.37
N LYS A 180 -23.88 3.05 13.52
CA LYS A 180 -24.27 3.58 14.84
C LYS A 180 -23.94 5.07 14.95
N LEU A 181 -22.72 5.43 14.55
CA LEU A 181 -22.29 6.82 14.50
C LEU A 181 -23.21 7.65 13.59
N SER A 182 -23.44 7.22 12.36
CA SER A 182 -24.34 7.89 11.41
C SER A 182 -25.75 8.06 11.96
N ALA A 183 -26.31 7.04 12.64
CA ALA A 183 -27.65 7.08 13.20
C ALA A 183 -27.73 8.04 14.41
N SER A 184 -26.66 8.13 15.20
CA SER A 184 -26.59 9.06 16.33
C SER A 184 -26.36 10.50 15.91
N LEU A 185 -25.69 10.71 14.77
CA LEU A 185 -25.21 12.02 14.31
C LEU A 185 -26.36 13.01 14.15
N ASN A 186 -26.29 14.12 14.89
CA ASN A 186 -27.22 15.23 14.79
C ASN A 186 -26.52 16.57 15.08
N VAL A 187 -27.16 17.68 14.71
CA VAL A 187 -26.61 19.04 14.93
C VAL A 187 -26.26 19.27 16.39
N GLY A 188 -27.10 18.86 17.34
CA GLY A 188 -26.86 19.06 18.77
C GLY A 188 -25.59 18.38 19.28
N GLN A 189 -25.31 17.15 18.85
CA GLN A 189 -24.07 16.45 19.20
C GLN A 189 -22.82 17.08 18.57
N LEU A 190 -22.91 17.47 17.30
CA LEU A 190 -21.82 18.16 16.60
C LEU A 190 -21.52 19.52 17.24
N THR A 191 -22.56 20.27 17.60
CA THR A 191 -22.43 21.53 18.33
C THR A 191 -21.76 21.35 19.68
N LYS A 192 -22.13 20.31 20.46
CA LYS A 192 -21.45 19.98 21.73
C LYS A 192 -19.97 19.64 21.54
N ALA A 193 -19.64 18.87 20.50
CA ALA A 193 -18.25 18.55 20.17
C ALA A 193 -17.45 19.80 19.80
N PHE A 194 -18.05 20.70 19.00
CA PHE A 194 -17.45 21.97 18.63
C PHE A 194 -17.28 22.91 19.83
N ASP A 195 -18.26 22.98 20.73
CA ASP A 195 -18.18 23.74 21.98
C ASP A 195 -17.05 23.23 22.88
N SER A 196 -16.85 21.91 22.94
CA SER A 196 -15.72 21.31 23.67
C SER A 196 -14.37 21.71 23.06
N ALA A 197 -14.28 21.74 21.72
CA ALA A 197 -13.09 22.22 21.03
C ALA A 197 -12.84 23.72 21.26
N ILE A 198 -13.89 24.55 21.27
CA ILE A 198 -13.78 25.98 21.62
C ILE A 198 -13.28 26.16 23.03
N GLN A 199 -13.80 25.41 24.00
CA GLN A 199 -13.35 25.50 25.39
C GLN A 199 -11.87 25.13 25.53
N ALA A 200 -11.44 24.09 24.82
CA ALA A 200 -10.02 23.73 24.76
C ALA A 200 -9.17 24.84 24.11
N LEU A 201 -9.64 25.40 22.98
CA LEU A 201 -8.98 26.53 22.32
C LEU A 201 -8.88 27.75 23.24
N GLN A 202 -9.95 28.10 23.95
CA GLN A 202 -9.95 29.23 24.89
C GLN A 202 -8.88 29.05 25.98
N LYS A 203 -8.80 27.85 26.58
CA LYS A 203 -7.76 27.55 27.57
C LYS A 203 -6.34 27.71 26.99
N LEU A 204 -6.12 27.25 25.76
CA LEU A 204 -4.83 27.42 25.07
C LEU A 204 -4.52 28.88 24.77
N LEU A 205 -5.51 29.63 24.27
CA LEU A 205 -5.35 31.05 23.94
C LEU A 205 -5.22 31.92 25.19
N ASP A 206 -5.81 31.55 26.33
CA ASP A 206 -5.61 32.25 27.60
C ASP A 206 -4.15 32.19 28.05
N LEU A 207 -3.46 31.08 27.81
CA LEU A 207 -2.01 30.98 28.06
C LEU A 207 -1.23 31.91 27.13
N VAL A 208 -1.60 31.99 25.85
CA VAL A 208 -1.01 32.93 24.89
C VAL A 208 -1.30 34.38 25.27
N GLN A 209 -2.51 34.68 25.75
CA GLN A 209 -2.88 36.02 26.24
C GLN A 209 -2.10 36.43 27.48
N ARG A 210 -1.81 35.49 28.38
CA ARG A 210 -1.05 35.74 29.61
C ARG A 210 0.44 35.89 29.34
N TRP A 211 1.03 35.01 28.52
CA TRP A 211 2.49 34.83 28.43
C TRP A 211 3.10 35.11 27.05
N GLY A 212 2.27 35.34 26.02
CA GLY A 212 2.72 35.70 24.68
C GLY A 212 3.11 37.18 24.54
N ASN A 213 3.82 37.49 23.46
CA ASN A 213 4.15 38.88 23.08
C ASN A 213 2.93 39.62 22.51
N ALA A 214 3.02 40.95 22.35
CA ALA A 214 1.90 41.78 21.90
C ALA A 214 1.27 41.30 20.57
N THR A 215 2.09 40.87 19.61
CA THR A 215 1.63 40.34 18.31
C THR A 215 0.85 39.03 18.49
N MET A 216 1.35 38.11 19.31
CA MET A 216 0.67 36.85 19.62
C MET A 216 -0.68 37.10 20.30
N LYS A 217 -0.75 38.02 21.27
CA LYS A 217 -2.00 38.38 21.96
C LYS A 217 -3.06 38.90 21.00
N THR A 218 -2.68 39.80 20.09
CA THR A 218 -3.59 40.34 19.07
C THR A 218 -4.10 39.23 18.15
N ARG A 219 -3.20 38.38 17.63
CA ARG A 219 -3.59 37.30 16.72
C ARG A 219 -4.42 36.21 17.42
N ALA A 220 -4.14 35.92 18.68
CA ALA A 220 -4.96 35.03 19.50
C ALA A 220 -6.40 35.54 19.64
N GLY A 221 -6.57 36.85 19.86
CA GLY A 221 -7.88 37.50 19.87
C GLY A 221 -8.62 37.37 18.52
N GLN A 222 -7.93 37.63 17.40
CA GLN A 222 -8.49 37.50 16.06
C GLN A 222 -8.90 36.05 15.71
N LEU A 223 -8.09 35.08 16.13
CA LEU A 223 -8.39 33.67 15.95
C LEU A 223 -9.65 33.27 16.73
N LEU A 224 -9.75 33.69 17.99
CA LEU A 224 -10.93 33.42 18.82
C LEU A 224 -12.19 34.04 18.20
N GLN A 225 -12.10 35.29 17.70
CA GLN A 225 -13.20 35.95 16.99
C GLN A 225 -13.63 35.17 15.74
N THR A 226 -12.68 34.66 14.96
CA THR A 226 -12.95 33.86 13.76
C THR A 226 -13.74 32.59 14.10
N VAL A 227 -13.31 31.86 15.14
CA VAL A 227 -13.98 30.63 15.59
C VAL A 227 -15.36 30.94 16.18
N GLN A 228 -15.49 32.03 16.95
CA GLN A 228 -16.77 32.47 17.51
C GLN A 228 -17.76 32.90 16.41
N LYS A 229 -17.30 33.54 15.33
CA LYS A 229 -18.15 33.87 14.18
C LYS A 229 -18.69 32.62 13.50
N VAL A 230 -17.85 31.59 13.31
CA VAL A 230 -18.31 30.28 12.79
C VAL A 230 -19.28 29.62 13.78
N ARG A 231 -19.05 29.77 15.08
CA ARG A 231 -19.96 29.24 16.13
C ARG A 231 -21.37 29.81 16.03
N GLN A 232 -21.51 31.09 15.68
CA GLN A 232 -22.81 31.75 15.55
C GLN A 232 -23.64 31.14 14.41
N GLY A 233 -23.03 30.86 13.26
CA GLY A 233 -23.68 30.20 12.11
C GLY A 233 -23.63 28.67 12.11
N LEU A 234 -23.11 28.05 13.18
CA LEU A 234 -22.79 26.62 13.20
C LEU A 234 -24.01 25.73 12.96
N ASN A 235 -25.12 25.98 13.66
CA ASN A 235 -26.29 25.12 13.57
C ASN A 235 -26.87 25.10 12.15
N GLU A 236 -26.94 26.26 11.51
CA GLU A 236 -27.40 26.41 10.12
C GLU A 236 -26.43 25.72 9.15
N GLY A 237 -25.13 25.99 9.26
CA GLY A 237 -24.11 25.38 8.42
C GLY A 237 -24.11 23.86 8.52
N LEU A 238 -24.15 23.31 9.74
CA LEU A 238 -24.23 21.87 9.98
C LEU A 238 -25.52 21.25 9.44
N ALA A 239 -26.67 21.93 9.56
CA ALA A 239 -27.93 21.42 9.03
C ALA A 239 -27.88 21.17 7.52
N THR A 240 -27.15 22.01 6.76
CA THR A 240 -27.02 21.85 5.30
C THR A 240 -26.23 20.61 4.86
N VAL A 241 -25.37 20.08 5.73
CA VAL A 241 -24.45 18.97 5.40
C VAL A 241 -24.67 17.73 6.26
N LEU A 242 -25.59 17.77 7.23
CA LEU A 242 -25.85 16.65 8.14
C LEU A 242 -26.27 15.39 7.37
N LYS A 243 -27.27 15.51 6.49
CA LYS A 243 -27.75 14.39 5.69
C LYS A 243 -26.67 13.87 4.73
N PRO A 244 -25.97 14.71 3.95
CA PRO A 244 -24.79 14.28 3.18
C PRO A 244 -23.72 13.56 4.00
N ALA A 245 -23.45 13.99 5.24
CA ALA A 245 -22.50 13.32 6.15
C ALA A 245 -23.00 11.94 6.59
N GLN A 246 -24.26 11.82 6.99
CA GLN A 246 -24.86 10.53 7.31
C GLN A 246 -24.81 9.57 6.11
N ASP A 247 -25.16 10.05 4.93
CA ASP A 247 -25.15 9.23 3.70
C ASP A 247 -23.73 8.81 3.32
N TRP A 248 -22.74 9.70 3.47
CA TRP A 248 -21.34 9.37 3.24
C TRP A 248 -20.81 8.33 4.24
N LEU A 249 -21.14 8.44 5.53
CA LEU A 249 -20.78 7.44 6.55
C LEU A 249 -21.43 6.09 6.25
N ASN A 250 -22.68 6.07 5.81
CA ASN A 250 -23.39 4.85 5.42
C ASN A 250 -22.78 4.21 4.17
N LYS A 251 -22.41 5.00 3.15
CA LYS A 251 -21.70 4.50 1.95
C LYS A 251 -20.30 3.98 2.31
N LEU A 252 -19.60 4.63 3.23
CA LEU A 252 -18.33 4.14 3.76
C LEU A 252 -18.51 2.80 4.48
N ALA A 253 -19.54 2.67 5.34
CA ALA A 253 -19.87 1.41 5.99
C ALA A 253 -20.20 0.31 4.97
N GLN A 254 -21.00 0.60 3.94
CA GLN A 254 -21.28 -0.32 2.85
C GLN A 254 -20.01 -0.74 2.11
N ARG A 255 -19.08 0.18 1.88
CA ARG A 255 -17.80 -0.11 1.23
C ARG A 255 -16.90 -0.98 2.11
N LEU A 256 -16.90 -0.79 3.44
CA LEU A 256 -16.23 -1.70 4.38
C LEU A 256 -16.88 -3.09 4.38
N ASP A 257 -18.21 -3.20 4.23
CA ASP A 257 -18.86 -4.50 4.05
C ASP A 257 -18.54 -5.15 2.70
N VAL A 258 -18.32 -4.36 1.64
CA VAL A 258 -17.76 -4.86 0.39
C VAL A 258 -16.34 -5.37 0.62
N GLU A 259 -15.49 -4.63 1.34
CA GLU A 259 -14.12 -5.06 1.67
C GLU A 259 -14.14 -6.38 2.44
N HIS A 260 -15.00 -6.49 3.45
CA HIS A 260 -15.26 -7.75 4.15
C HIS A 260 -15.65 -8.86 3.18
N ARG A 261 -16.65 -8.63 2.33
CA ARG A 261 -17.14 -9.62 1.36
C ARG A 261 -16.10 -9.99 0.32
N LEU A 262 -15.19 -9.10 -0.06
CA LEU A 262 -14.08 -9.41 -0.96
C LEU A 262 -13.04 -10.27 -0.23
N MET A 263 -12.75 -9.98 1.03
CA MET A 263 -11.81 -10.76 1.85
C MET A 263 -12.38 -12.11 2.32
N ASN A 264 -13.70 -12.23 2.43
CA ASN A 264 -14.41 -13.42 2.93
C ASN A 264 -15.37 -13.98 1.90
N ARG A 265 -15.14 -13.70 0.61
CA ARG A 265 -15.93 -14.28 -0.48
C ARG A 265 -15.63 -15.77 -0.47
N ALA A 266 -16.54 -16.57 0.09
CA ALA A 266 -16.62 -17.96 -0.29
C ALA A 266 -16.96 -17.97 -1.78
N GLN A 267 -16.02 -18.41 -2.61
CA GLN A 267 -16.35 -18.71 -3.99
C GLN A 267 -17.20 -19.97 -4.01
N THR A 268 -18.52 -19.80 -3.88
CA THR A 268 -19.46 -20.90 -3.99
C THR A 268 -19.48 -21.36 -5.45
N ASN A 269 -19.31 -22.66 -5.68
CA ASN A 269 -19.03 -23.27 -6.99
C ASN A 269 -17.67 -22.95 -7.62
N ALA A 270 -16.72 -22.37 -6.87
CA ALA A 270 -15.34 -22.57 -7.25
C ALA A 270 -14.97 -24.02 -6.97
N VAL A 271 -14.45 -24.69 -8.00
CA VAL A 271 -13.60 -25.85 -7.78
C VAL A 271 -12.36 -25.30 -7.08
N ASN A 272 -12.37 -25.25 -5.75
CA ASN A 272 -11.16 -24.94 -4.98
C ASN A 272 -10.16 -26.06 -5.30
N PRO A 273 -9.10 -25.77 -6.06
CA PRO A 273 -8.14 -26.80 -6.38
C PRO A 273 -7.51 -27.25 -5.06
N HIS A 274 -7.55 -28.55 -4.74
CA HIS A 274 -6.78 -29.08 -3.61
C HIS A 274 -5.27 -28.90 -3.82
N SER A 275 -4.85 -28.57 -5.05
CA SER A 275 -3.49 -28.27 -5.45
C SER A 275 -3.48 -27.32 -6.66
N PHE A 276 -2.45 -26.49 -6.78
CA PHE A 276 -2.21 -25.69 -7.98
C PHE A 276 -2.18 -26.59 -9.24
N GLN A 277 -2.95 -26.23 -10.27
CA GLN A 277 -2.96 -26.92 -11.57
C GLN A 277 -2.41 -25.99 -12.66
N ARG A 278 -1.35 -26.42 -13.34
CA ARG A 278 -0.87 -25.75 -14.55
C ARG A 278 -1.86 -25.93 -15.70
N PHE A 279 -1.91 -24.95 -16.59
CA PHE A 279 -2.62 -25.07 -17.85
C PHE A 279 -2.07 -26.25 -18.66
N SER A 280 -2.93 -27.07 -19.24
CA SER A 280 -2.47 -28.14 -20.13
C SER A 280 -2.02 -27.56 -21.47
N LEU A 281 -1.16 -28.28 -22.18
CA LEU A 281 -0.73 -27.90 -23.52
C LEU A 281 -1.92 -27.80 -24.48
N GLU A 282 -2.84 -28.75 -24.41
CA GLU A 282 -4.04 -28.81 -25.26
C GLU A 282 -4.94 -27.60 -25.02
N ALA A 283 -5.14 -27.24 -23.76
CA ALA A 283 -5.88 -26.05 -23.38
C ALA A 283 -5.20 -24.78 -23.92
N GLU A 284 -3.86 -24.68 -23.84
CA GLU A 284 -3.12 -23.52 -24.37
C GLU A 284 -3.27 -23.40 -25.89
N VAL A 285 -3.14 -24.53 -26.61
CA VAL A 285 -3.34 -24.58 -28.06
C VAL A 285 -4.74 -24.11 -28.43
N GLU A 286 -5.77 -24.61 -27.75
CA GLU A 286 -7.16 -24.24 -28.01
C GLU A 286 -7.42 -22.76 -27.73
N ALA A 287 -6.89 -22.23 -26.63
CA ALA A 287 -7.01 -20.81 -26.30
C ALA A 287 -6.32 -19.91 -27.35
N LEU A 288 -5.13 -20.29 -27.81
CA LEU A 288 -4.37 -19.54 -28.81
C LEU A 288 -5.03 -19.57 -30.20
N ARG A 289 -5.68 -20.68 -30.57
CA ARG A 289 -6.46 -20.77 -31.81
C ARG A 289 -7.68 -19.86 -31.80
N ARG A 290 -8.33 -19.70 -30.65
CA ARG A 290 -9.50 -18.82 -30.50
C ARG A 290 -9.13 -17.35 -30.53
N ASN A 291 -8.16 -16.95 -29.71
CA ASN A 291 -7.73 -15.56 -29.60
C ASN A 291 -6.30 -15.49 -29.05
N PRO A 292 -5.27 -15.44 -29.91
CA PRO A 292 -3.90 -15.32 -29.44
C PRO A 292 -3.68 -13.94 -28.80
N PRO A 293 -3.09 -13.87 -27.59
CA PRO A 293 -2.78 -12.60 -26.97
C PRO A 293 -1.64 -11.88 -27.71
N GLU A 294 -1.54 -10.57 -27.55
CA GLU A 294 -0.60 -9.71 -28.30
C GLU A 294 0.88 -10.12 -28.22
N HIS A 295 1.29 -10.72 -27.10
CA HIS A 295 2.66 -11.21 -26.89
C HIS A 295 2.96 -12.52 -27.64
N VAL A 296 1.96 -13.18 -28.26
CA VAL A 296 2.17 -14.36 -29.10
C VAL A 296 2.18 -13.95 -30.56
N LYS A 297 3.26 -14.29 -31.27
CA LYS A 297 3.45 -13.96 -32.68
C LYS A 297 3.03 -15.14 -33.55
N VAL A 298 2.27 -14.86 -34.61
CA VAL A 298 1.96 -15.83 -35.66
C VAL A 298 2.95 -15.63 -36.81
N ALA A 299 3.88 -16.57 -36.97
CA ALA A 299 4.97 -16.43 -37.95
C ALA A 299 5.54 -17.79 -38.39
N LYS A 300 6.23 -17.80 -39.53
CA LYS A 300 7.00 -18.98 -40.00
C LYS A 300 8.19 -19.32 -39.11
N ARG A 301 8.80 -18.30 -38.48
CA ARG A 301 9.97 -18.43 -37.62
C ARG A 301 9.98 -17.35 -36.54
N GLY A 302 10.63 -17.65 -35.42
CA GLY A 302 10.94 -16.66 -34.39
C GLY A 302 12.01 -15.66 -34.84
N GLU A 303 12.09 -14.53 -34.14
CA GLU A 303 13.09 -13.48 -34.39
C GLU A 303 14.47 -13.86 -33.84
N PHE A 304 14.51 -14.34 -32.59
CA PHE A 304 15.71 -14.73 -31.87
C PHE A 304 15.88 -16.25 -31.93
N MET A 305 16.23 -16.80 -33.09
CA MET A 305 16.31 -18.25 -33.27
C MET A 305 17.30 -18.92 -32.31
N ALA A 306 16.90 -20.08 -31.77
CA ALA A 306 17.71 -20.88 -30.86
C ALA A 306 19.06 -21.28 -31.48
N MET A 307 20.10 -21.36 -30.63
CA MET A 307 21.42 -21.80 -31.05
C MET A 307 21.34 -23.22 -31.64
N PRO A 308 21.79 -23.43 -32.90
CA PRO A 308 21.72 -24.74 -33.54
C PRO A 308 22.78 -25.71 -33.02
N LYS A 309 23.86 -25.18 -32.42
CA LYS A 309 24.96 -25.94 -31.82
C LYS A 309 25.31 -25.33 -30.47
N PRO A 310 25.73 -26.13 -29.49
CA PRO A 310 26.17 -25.62 -28.20
C PRO A 310 27.47 -24.81 -28.32
N PRO A 311 27.68 -23.82 -27.42
CA PRO A 311 28.95 -23.13 -27.33
C PRO A 311 30.06 -24.07 -26.82
N LYS A 312 31.31 -23.75 -27.15
CA LYS A 312 32.47 -24.47 -26.59
C LYS A 312 32.56 -24.22 -25.09
N VAL A 313 32.63 -25.27 -24.29
CA VAL A 313 32.77 -25.19 -22.82
C VAL A 313 34.21 -24.81 -22.46
N PRO A 314 34.45 -23.68 -21.78
CA PRO A 314 35.78 -23.33 -21.28
C PRO A 314 36.23 -24.29 -20.15
N PRO A 315 37.56 -24.44 -19.94
CA PRO A 315 38.08 -25.21 -18.82
C PRO A 315 37.45 -24.77 -17.48
N GLY A 316 36.95 -25.74 -16.71
CA GLY A 316 36.34 -25.48 -15.39
C GLY A 316 34.93 -24.90 -15.41
N HIS A 317 34.30 -24.75 -16.58
CA HIS A 317 32.89 -24.36 -16.73
C HIS A 317 31.98 -25.58 -16.94
N PHE A 318 30.69 -25.47 -16.62
CA PHE A 318 29.70 -26.53 -16.85
C PHE A 318 29.13 -26.50 -18.28
N ASP A 319 28.70 -27.67 -18.76
CA ASP A 319 28.15 -27.89 -20.09
C ASP A 319 26.63 -27.61 -20.15
N ILE A 320 26.18 -27.06 -21.29
CA ILE A 320 24.77 -26.80 -21.66
C ILE A 320 24.39 -27.45 -23.01
N GLY A 321 25.26 -28.32 -23.51
CA GLY A 321 25.17 -28.97 -24.81
C GLY A 321 24.33 -30.23 -24.85
N ASP A 322 24.51 -31.00 -25.92
CA ASP A 322 23.78 -32.24 -26.16
C ASP A 322 24.21 -33.38 -25.21
N ASP A 323 25.41 -33.27 -24.63
CA ASP A 323 25.99 -34.24 -23.68
C ASP A 323 25.79 -33.84 -22.20
N ALA A 324 25.24 -32.65 -21.95
CA ALA A 324 24.97 -32.18 -20.61
C ALA A 324 23.90 -33.05 -19.90
N LYS A 325 24.02 -33.21 -18.59
CA LYS A 325 23.15 -34.09 -17.80
C LYS A 325 21.99 -33.33 -17.15
N GLY A 326 20.90 -34.05 -16.92
CA GLY A 326 19.74 -33.56 -16.17
C GLY A 326 19.15 -32.30 -16.81
N PRO A 327 18.85 -31.25 -16.02
CA PRO A 327 18.15 -30.07 -16.53
C PRO A 327 19.01 -29.21 -17.48
N LEU A 328 20.32 -29.46 -17.58
CA LEU A 328 21.21 -28.73 -18.49
C LEU A 328 21.23 -29.34 -19.91
N TRP A 329 20.67 -30.53 -20.09
CA TRP A 329 20.60 -31.18 -21.40
C TRP A 329 19.93 -30.25 -22.42
N LYS A 330 20.67 -29.91 -23.48
CA LYS A 330 20.22 -29.00 -24.55
C LYS A 330 19.82 -27.60 -24.09
N ALA A 331 20.28 -27.13 -22.93
CA ALA A 331 19.99 -25.79 -22.44
C ALA A 331 20.50 -24.68 -23.37
N HIS A 332 21.51 -24.93 -24.22
CA HIS A 332 21.91 -23.99 -25.28
C HIS A 332 20.75 -23.59 -26.22
N LYS A 333 19.70 -24.42 -26.36
CA LYS A 333 18.53 -24.11 -27.20
C LYS A 333 17.59 -23.09 -26.58
N THR A 334 17.75 -22.76 -25.29
CA THR A 334 17.03 -21.63 -24.68
C THR A 334 17.68 -20.28 -25.02
N PHE A 335 18.85 -20.29 -25.64
CA PHE A 335 19.60 -19.10 -26.02
C PHE A 335 19.57 -18.87 -27.52
N HIS A 336 19.49 -17.61 -27.92
CA HIS A 336 19.84 -17.15 -29.26
C HIS A 336 21.35 -17.01 -29.42
N ASN A 337 22.01 -16.54 -28.35
CA ASN A 337 23.46 -16.53 -28.18
C ASN A 337 23.78 -16.80 -26.70
N ALA A 338 24.95 -17.36 -26.42
CA ALA A 338 25.39 -17.66 -25.06
C ALA A 338 26.89 -17.47 -24.92
N SER A 339 27.29 -16.83 -23.84
CA SER A 339 28.68 -16.65 -23.42
C SER A 339 28.85 -17.13 -21.98
N PRO A 340 29.99 -17.75 -21.64
CA PRO A 340 30.30 -18.11 -20.26
C PRO A 340 30.58 -16.84 -19.44
N ASP A 341 30.17 -16.84 -18.17
CA ASP A 341 30.39 -15.73 -17.24
C ASP A 341 30.53 -16.24 -15.79
N VAL A 342 31.07 -15.39 -14.91
CA VAL A 342 31.17 -15.65 -13.48
C VAL A 342 30.60 -14.46 -12.72
N LEU A 343 29.44 -14.66 -12.11
CA LEU A 343 28.79 -13.63 -11.31
C LEU A 343 29.53 -13.43 -9.99
N THR A 344 29.78 -12.17 -9.64
CA THR A 344 30.51 -11.83 -8.42
C THR A 344 29.66 -12.06 -7.16
N PRO A 345 30.30 -12.35 -6.00
CA PRO A 345 29.62 -12.41 -4.71
C PRO A 345 28.72 -11.21 -4.43
N GLY A 346 27.55 -11.46 -3.87
CA GLY A 346 26.53 -10.44 -3.59
C GLY A 346 25.61 -10.11 -4.78
N THR A 347 25.90 -10.60 -5.99
CA THR A 347 24.98 -10.47 -7.13
C THR A 347 23.65 -11.17 -6.82
N VAL A 348 22.53 -10.50 -7.09
CA VAL A 348 21.19 -11.06 -6.86
C VAL A 348 20.55 -11.45 -8.19
N LEU A 349 20.20 -12.73 -8.29
CA LEU A 349 19.43 -13.30 -9.39
C LEU A 349 17.96 -13.41 -9.02
N TYR A 350 17.11 -13.33 -10.04
CA TYR A 350 15.66 -13.44 -9.93
C TYR A 350 15.18 -14.58 -10.81
N ARG A 351 14.20 -15.33 -10.33
CA ARG A 351 13.48 -16.35 -11.10
C ARG A 351 12.00 -16.18 -10.87
N VAL A 352 11.25 -16.10 -11.97
CA VAL A 352 9.78 -16.12 -11.95
C VAL A 352 9.30 -17.55 -12.04
N LEU A 353 8.33 -17.90 -11.21
CA LEU A 353 7.86 -19.26 -11.05
C LEU A 353 6.39 -19.34 -10.62
N ASP A 354 5.84 -20.54 -10.78
CA ASP A 354 4.54 -20.92 -10.24
C ASP A 354 4.71 -21.80 -8.99
N PRO A 355 3.63 -22.07 -8.21
CA PRO A 355 3.72 -22.79 -6.95
C PRO A 355 4.39 -24.17 -7.06
N ASN A 356 4.19 -24.88 -8.17
CA ASN A 356 4.73 -26.23 -8.39
C ASN A 356 6.14 -26.24 -9.02
N SER A 357 6.73 -25.07 -9.30
CA SER A 357 8.06 -24.98 -9.90
C SER A 357 9.16 -25.28 -8.90
N TYR A 358 10.28 -25.85 -9.34
CA TYR A 358 11.48 -25.95 -8.52
C TYR A 358 12.21 -24.61 -8.44
N ASP A 359 12.67 -24.26 -7.23
CA ASP A 359 13.45 -23.05 -6.96
C ASP A 359 14.78 -23.05 -7.70
N ASN A 360 15.46 -24.20 -7.71
CA ASN A 360 16.83 -24.36 -8.19
C ASN A 360 16.93 -24.83 -9.65
N SER A 361 15.93 -24.56 -10.48
CA SER A 361 16.01 -24.88 -11.92
C SER A 361 16.86 -23.85 -12.68
N ILE A 362 17.17 -24.15 -13.94
CA ILE A 362 18.32 -23.57 -14.64
C ILE A 362 18.18 -22.11 -15.06
N CYS A 363 16.99 -21.62 -15.40
CA CYS A 363 16.79 -20.28 -15.98
C CYS A 363 16.52 -19.21 -14.90
N TRP A 364 17.32 -18.14 -14.94
CA TRP A 364 17.30 -16.98 -14.06
C TRP A 364 17.47 -15.70 -14.88
N MET A 365 17.29 -14.56 -14.24
CA MET A 365 17.59 -13.24 -14.79
C MET A 365 18.27 -12.36 -13.75
N THR A 366 18.93 -11.30 -14.20
CA THR A 366 19.46 -10.30 -13.28
C THR A 366 18.33 -9.45 -12.70
N LYS A 367 18.59 -8.76 -11.58
CA LYS A 367 17.66 -7.75 -11.06
C LYS A 367 17.30 -6.70 -12.12
N ALA A 368 18.29 -6.25 -12.90
CA ALA A 368 18.07 -5.22 -13.92
C ALA A 368 17.12 -5.67 -15.02
N GLU A 369 17.12 -6.95 -15.39
CA GLU A 369 16.15 -7.50 -16.33
C GLU A 369 14.77 -7.67 -15.68
N PHE A 370 14.71 -8.14 -14.43
CA PHE A 370 13.45 -8.27 -13.70
C PHE A 370 12.74 -6.92 -13.50
N ASP A 371 13.47 -5.86 -13.15
CA ASP A 371 12.92 -4.52 -12.93
C ASP A 371 12.29 -3.90 -14.20
N LYS A 372 12.64 -4.40 -15.40
CA LYS A 372 12.02 -3.99 -16.67
C LYS A 372 10.64 -4.63 -16.90
N LEU A 373 10.29 -5.65 -16.12
CA LEU A 373 9.03 -6.39 -16.26
C LEU A 373 7.97 -5.79 -15.35
N HIS A 374 6.85 -5.39 -15.94
CA HIS A 374 5.72 -4.80 -15.22
C HIS A 374 4.50 -5.73 -15.16
N ASN A 375 4.47 -6.77 -16.00
CA ASN A 375 3.39 -7.74 -16.04
C ASN A 375 3.83 -9.07 -16.66
N LYS A 376 2.98 -10.10 -16.50
CA LYS A 376 3.21 -11.44 -17.05
C LYS A 376 3.36 -11.49 -18.58
N ALA A 377 2.65 -10.63 -19.32
CA ALA A 377 2.70 -10.66 -20.79
C ALA A 377 4.08 -10.24 -21.28
N GLN A 378 4.66 -9.19 -20.68
CA GLN A 378 6.03 -8.77 -20.94
C GLN A 378 7.02 -9.88 -20.58
N TRP A 379 6.88 -10.51 -19.42
CA TRP A 379 7.76 -11.62 -19.04
C TRP A 379 7.71 -12.78 -20.05
N ARG A 380 6.51 -13.18 -20.49
CA ARG A 380 6.33 -14.25 -21.49
C ARG A 380 6.93 -13.88 -22.85
N ASP A 381 6.78 -12.62 -23.26
CA ASP A 381 7.34 -12.13 -24.51
C ASP A 381 8.88 -12.09 -24.44
N CYS A 382 9.43 -11.42 -23.42
CA CYS A 382 10.85 -11.16 -23.22
C CYS A 382 11.69 -12.42 -22.98
N PHE A 383 11.15 -13.39 -22.23
CA PHE A 383 11.85 -14.61 -21.82
C PHE A 383 11.31 -15.88 -22.48
N ALA A 384 10.33 -15.75 -23.36
CA ALA A 384 9.76 -16.85 -24.15
C ALA A 384 9.27 -18.06 -23.33
N VAL A 385 8.46 -17.80 -22.30
CA VAL A 385 7.93 -18.83 -21.39
C VAL A 385 6.45 -19.10 -21.65
N TRP A 386 6.12 -20.32 -22.12
CA TRP A 386 4.74 -20.74 -22.34
C TRP A 386 3.94 -20.96 -21.03
N ARG A 387 2.62 -20.81 -21.08
CA ARG A 387 1.76 -20.93 -19.89
C ARG A 387 1.77 -22.34 -19.31
N HIS A 388 1.75 -23.36 -20.17
CA HIS A 388 1.81 -24.76 -19.73
C HIS A 388 3.17 -25.14 -19.10
N TRP A 389 4.23 -24.36 -19.33
CA TRP A 389 5.54 -24.59 -18.68
C TRP A 389 5.59 -23.97 -17.29
N ASN A 390 5.13 -22.73 -17.19
CA ASN A 390 5.19 -21.95 -15.96
C ASN A 390 4.07 -20.89 -15.95
N HIS A 391 3.29 -20.91 -14.88
CA HIS A 391 2.12 -20.04 -14.71
C HIS A 391 2.43 -18.68 -14.08
N ASN A 392 3.66 -18.45 -13.61
CA ASN A 392 4.03 -17.29 -12.80
C ASN A 392 3.24 -17.21 -11.47
N GLY A 393 3.41 -16.11 -10.74
CA GLY A 393 2.70 -15.71 -9.54
C GLY A 393 3.66 -15.53 -8.37
N GLU A 394 4.82 -16.18 -8.46
CA GLU A 394 5.87 -16.16 -7.47
C GLU A 394 7.20 -15.74 -8.08
N VAL A 395 8.04 -15.13 -7.26
CA VAL A 395 9.43 -14.83 -7.57
C VAL A 395 10.29 -15.31 -6.41
N VAL A 396 11.44 -15.90 -6.74
CA VAL A 396 12.47 -16.23 -5.77
C VAL A 396 13.77 -15.54 -6.18
N THR A 397 14.55 -15.15 -5.18
CA THR A 397 15.86 -14.55 -5.39
C THR A 397 16.96 -15.49 -4.94
N TYR A 398 18.13 -15.37 -5.57
CA TYR A 398 19.35 -16.06 -5.17
C TYR A 398 20.49 -15.07 -5.08
N THR A 399 21.15 -14.99 -3.92
CA THR A 399 22.33 -14.14 -3.73
C THR A 399 23.59 -14.97 -3.92
N VAL A 400 24.48 -14.56 -4.82
CA VAL A 400 25.75 -15.27 -5.03
C VAL A 400 26.57 -15.24 -3.73
N PRO A 401 26.97 -16.41 -3.19
CA PRO A 401 27.70 -16.48 -1.93
C PRO A 401 29.11 -15.88 -2.04
N PRO A 402 29.75 -15.54 -0.90
CA PRO A 402 31.18 -15.23 -0.86
C PRO A 402 32.04 -16.35 -1.45
N GLY A 403 33.13 -15.99 -2.12
CA GLY A 403 34.07 -16.94 -2.74
C GLY A 403 34.35 -16.60 -4.21
N ASP A 404 34.58 -17.63 -5.01
CA ASP A 404 35.02 -17.53 -6.41
C ASP A 404 33.93 -17.05 -7.40
N GLY A 405 32.73 -16.74 -6.89
CA GLY A 405 31.56 -16.37 -7.69
C GLY A 405 30.76 -17.56 -8.22
N LEU A 406 29.68 -17.27 -8.93
CA LEU A 406 28.81 -18.28 -9.54
C LEU A 406 29.03 -18.32 -11.04
N LYS A 407 29.53 -19.46 -11.55
CA LYS A 407 29.64 -19.70 -13.00
C LYS A 407 28.25 -19.79 -13.60
N VAL A 408 28.05 -19.13 -14.74
CA VAL A 408 26.77 -19.10 -15.46
C VAL A 408 27.00 -19.02 -16.96
N TRP A 409 25.98 -19.37 -17.74
CA TRP A 409 25.88 -18.96 -19.13
C TRP A 409 24.91 -17.79 -19.25
N ARG A 410 25.29 -16.73 -19.96
CA ARG A 410 24.41 -15.58 -20.19
C ARG A 410 24.26 -15.27 -21.67
N GLY A 411 23.10 -14.75 -22.04
CA GLY A 411 22.83 -14.28 -23.39
C GLY A 411 21.34 -14.12 -23.66
N LYS A 412 20.98 -13.80 -24.90
CA LYS A 412 19.58 -13.51 -25.25
C LYS A 412 18.74 -14.78 -25.23
N ALA A 413 17.56 -14.74 -24.63
CA ALA A 413 16.58 -15.81 -24.69
C ALA A 413 16.15 -16.07 -26.15
N ALA A 414 16.09 -17.35 -26.54
CA ALA A 414 15.62 -17.74 -27.86
C ALA A 414 14.09 -17.67 -27.97
N SER A 415 13.59 -17.32 -29.15
CA SER A 415 12.19 -17.48 -29.51
C SER A 415 11.77 -18.94 -29.38
N GLN A 416 10.65 -19.18 -28.71
CA GLN A 416 10.12 -20.52 -28.48
C GLN A 416 8.88 -20.75 -29.36
N PRO A 417 8.88 -21.75 -30.26
CA PRO A 417 7.66 -22.17 -30.93
C PRO A 417 6.78 -22.95 -29.97
N LEU A 418 5.47 -22.84 -30.12
CA LEU A 418 4.55 -23.76 -29.46
C LEU A 418 4.64 -25.12 -30.15
N LYS A 419 4.91 -26.16 -29.39
CA LYS A 419 5.03 -27.53 -29.89
C LYS A 419 3.95 -28.42 -29.30
N ASP A 420 3.45 -29.36 -30.09
CA ASP A 420 2.55 -30.41 -29.62
C ASP A 420 3.29 -31.47 -28.79
N GLY A 421 2.56 -32.43 -28.23
CA GLY A 421 3.14 -33.53 -27.44
C GLY A 421 4.10 -34.44 -28.22
N ALA A 422 4.09 -34.39 -29.56
CA ALA A 422 5.04 -35.10 -30.42
C ALA A 422 6.27 -34.23 -30.79
N GLY A 423 6.32 -32.98 -30.33
CA GLY A 423 7.42 -32.04 -30.57
C GLY A 423 7.32 -31.27 -31.89
N ASN A 424 6.20 -31.38 -32.63
CA ASN A 424 5.97 -30.65 -33.88
C ASN A 424 5.44 -29.25 -33.59
N VAL A 425 5.79 -28.26 -34.42
CA VAL A 425 5.26 -26.90 -34.28
C VAL A 425 3.76 -26.88 -34.54
N VAL A 426 3.00 -26.31 -33.60
CA VAL A 426 1.56 -26.14 -33.72
C VAL A 426 1.27 -25.07 -34.76
N LYS A 427 0.56 -25.44 -35.83
CA LYS A 427 0.12 -24.51 -36.88
C LYS A 427 -0.95 -23.56 -36.35
N ALA A 428 -0.76 -22.28 -36.59
CA ALA A 428 -1.69 -21.21 -36.27
C ALA A 428 -2.65 -20.88 -37.42
N ASN A 429 -2.28 -21.20 -38.66
CA ASN A 429 -3.10 -20.93 -39.85
C ASN A 429 -2.78 -21.90 -41.01
N ASP A 430 -3.58 -21.82 -42.08
CA ASP A 430 -3.44 -22.66 -43.29
C ASP A 430 -2.17 -22.35 -44.11
N LYS A 431 -1.53 -21.21 -43.86
CA LYS A 431 -0.26 -20.82 -44.51
C LYS A 431 0.95 -21.54 -43.92
N GLY A 432 0.74 -22.32 -42.85
CA GLY A 432 1.78 -23.06 -42.16
C GLY A 432 2.58 -22.22 -41.14
N ASP A 433 2.11 -21.03 -40.79
CA ASP A 433 2.70 -20.26 -39.69
C ASP A 433 2.44 -20.95 -38.35
N GLY A 434 3.37 -20.81 -37.41
CA GLY A 434 3.24 -21.33 -36.04
C GLY A 434 3.01 -20.23 -35.02
N PHE A 435 2.68 -20.61 -33.78
CA PHE A 435 2.69 -19.71 -32.63
C PHE A 435 4.10 -19.61 -32.03
N TRP A 436 4.55 -18.40 -31.77
CA TRP A 436 5.87 -18.11 -31.22
C TRP A 436 5.80 -17.12 -30.06
N LEU A 437 6.63 -17.33 -29.05
CA LEU A 437 7.04 -16.28 -28.12
C LEU A 437 8.38 -15.71 -28.58
N GLN A 438 8.56 -14.40 -28.44
CA GLN A 438 9.63 -13.67 -29.10
C GLN A 438 11.01 -13.92 -28.46
N GLY A 439 11.12 -13.84 -27.14
CA GLY A 439 12.39 -13.89 -26.42
C GLY A 439 13.18 -12.59 -26.55
N GLY A 440 14.51 -12.70 -26.52
CA GLY A 440 15.43 -11.60 -26.81
C GLY A 440 15.99 -10.85 -25.60
N SER A 441 15.40 -11.01 -24.41
CA SER A 441 15.94 -10.44 -23.17
C SER A 441 17.12 -11.25 -22.63
N GLU A 442 17.95 -10.65 -21.77
CA GLU A 442 19.11 -11.36 -21.23
C GLU A 442 18.65 -12.41 -20.21
N GLN A 443 18.94 -13.68 -20.51
CA GLN A 443 18.74 -14.81 -19.63
C GLN A 443 20.08 -15.27 -19.05
N ILE A 444 20.02 -15.81 -17.83
CA ILE A 444 21.11 -16.50 -17.16
C ILE A 444 20.71 -17.97 -16.99
N VAL A 445 21.60 -18.87 -17.39
CA VAL A 445 21.51 -20.30 -17.08
C VAL A 445 22.55 -20.64 -16.03
N VAL A 446 22.10 -21.19 -14.92
CA VAL A 446 22.95 -21.66 -13.82
C VAL A 446 22.98 -23.18 -13.80
N ASN A 447 24.02 -23.76 -13.20
CA ASN A 447 24.04 -25.17 -12.87
C ASN A 447 23.35 -25.39 -11.50
N PRO A 448 22.24 -26.14 -11.43
CA PRO A 448 21.52 -26.38 -10.17
C PRO A 448 22.38 -26.98 -9.06
N ALA A 449 23.39 -27.78 -9.42
CA ALA A 449 24.28 -28.41 -8.45
C ALA A 449 25.22 -27.41 -7.74
N ASP A 450 25.39 -26.21 -8.30
CA ASP A 450 26.23 -25.15 -7.76
C ASP A 450 25.43 -24.16 -6.90
N LEU A 451 24.10 -24.29 -6.85
CA LEU A 451 23.23 -23.47 -6.01
C LEU A 451 23.18 -24.00 -4.57
N GLN A 452 23.19 -23.08 -3.61
CA GLN A 452 23.07 -23.39 -2.18
C GLN A 452 21.71 -22.94 -1.65
N ARG A 453 20.96 -23.85 -1.02
CA ARG A 453 19.63 -23.52 -0.49
C ARG A 453 19.64 -22.37 0.51
N SER A 454 20.70 -22.22 1.29
CA SER A 454 20.86 -21.14 2.26
C SER A 454 20.99 -19.74 1.64
N GLN A 455 21.25 -19.65 0.33
CA GLN A 455 21.41 -18.39 -0.40
C GLN A 455 20.13 -17.98 -1.14
N LEU A 456 19.06 -18.78 -1.04
CA LEU A 456 17.75 -18.41 -1.56
C LEU A 456 17.09 -17.39 -0.63
N GLY A 457 16.58 -16.31 -1.22
CA GLY A 457 15.59 -15.47 -0.59
C GLY A 457 14.25 -16.19 -0.47
N LYS A 458 13.34 -15.66 0.33
CA LYS A 458 11.98 -16.18 0.43
C LYS A 458 11.27 -16.05 -0.92
N ARG A 459 10.33 -16.95 -1.21
CA ARG A 459 9.38 -16.72 -2.30
C ARG A 459 8.50 -15.52 -1.96
N GLU A 460 8.31 -14.64 -2.94
CA GLU A 460 7.46 -13.46 -2.86
C GLU A 460 6.49 -13.44 -4.05
N PHE A 461 5.41 -12.66 -3.95
CA PHE A 461 4.52 -12.48 -5.09
C PHE A 461 5.18 -11.56 -6.14
N THR A 462 4.99 -11.88 -7.42
CA THR A 462 5.39 -10.96 -8.51
C THR A 462 4.51 -9.71 -8.57
N GLY A 463 3.31 -9.75 -7.98
CA GLY A 463 2.30 -8.71 -8.12
C GLY A 463 1.55 -8.74 -9.45
N TRP A 464 1.83 -9.71 -10.33
CA TRP A 464 1.19 -9.84 -11.65
C TRP A 464 -0.10 -10.69 -11.64
N GLY A 465 -0.47 -11.23 -10.47
CA GLY A 465 -1.59 -12.14 -10.29
C GLY A 465 -1.29 -13.58 -10.73
N TYR A 466 -2.18 -14.50 -10.35
CA TYR A 466 -2.16 -15.91 -10.76
C TYR A 466 -3.15 -16.23 -11.88
N ASP A 467 -4.07 -15.31 -12.19
CA ASP A 467 -5.09 -15.54 -13.20
C ASP A 467 -4.49 -15.67 -14.59
N GLU A 468 -5.04 -16.54 -15.44
CA GLU A 468 -4.62 -16.71 -16.83
C GLU A 468 -5.83 -16.85 -17.77
N GLY A 469 -6.00 -15.88 -18.69
CA GLY A 469 -7.12 -15.85 -19.62
C GLY A 469 -8.47 -15.66 -18.90
N ASN A 470 -9.41 -16.57 -19.13
CA ASN A 470 -10.76 -16.52 -18.55
C ASN A 470 -10.88 -17.29 -17.22
N ILE A 471 -9.77 -17.76 -16.66
CA ILE A 471 -9.76 -18.50 -15.39
C ILE A 471 -9.25 -17.57 -14.29
N GLU A 472 -10.16 -17.19 -13.40
CA GLU A 472 -9.81 -16.66 -12.08
C GLU A 472 -9.30 -17.82 -11.23
N VAL A 473 -8.03 -17.78 -10.84
CA VAL A 473 -7.41 -18.82 -10.03
C VAL A 473 -7.47 -18.39 -8.57
N ASN A 474 -8.45 -18.92 -7.84
CA ASN A 474 -8.49 -18.75 -6.40
C ASN A 474 -7.58 -19.75 -5.70
N LEU A 475 -6.46 -19.26 -5.20
CA LEU A 475 -5.46 -20.06 -4.47
C LEU A 475 -5.72 -20.11 -2.97
N VAL A 476 -6.93 -19.75 -2.50
CA VAL A 476 -7.32 -19.93 -1.11
C VAL A 476 -7.22 -21.41 -0.73
N GLY A 477 -6.35 -21.71 0.25
CA GLY A 477 -6.08 -23.07 0.72
C GLY A 477 -5.00 -23.84 -0.06
N VAL A 478 -4.45 -23.27 -1.14
CA VAL A 478 -3.31 -23.84 -1.86
C VAL A 478 -2.01 -23.37 -1.18
N PRO A 479 -1.04 -24.27 -0.91
CA PRO A 479 0.28 -23.86 -0.42
C PRO A 479 1.00 -23.03 -1.49
N ILE A 480 1.02 -21.72 -1.31
CA ILE A 480 1.74 -20.75 -2.14
C ILE A 480 2.92 -20.16 -1.37
N LEU A 481 3.88 -19.58 -2.10
CA LEU A 481 5.13 -19.04 -1.57
C LEU A 481 5.94 -20.07 -0.75
N GLN A 482 5.80 -21.35 -1.09
CA GLN A 482 6.52 -22.44 -0.46
C GLN A 482 7.76 -22.77 -1.26
N HIS A 483 8.90 -22.91 -0.59
CA HIS A 483 10.11 -23.40 -1.23
C HIS A 483 9.92 -24.84 -1.74
N ASN A 484 10.28 -25.05 -3.00
CA ASN A 484 10.30 -26.36 -3.62
C ASN A 484 11.69 -26.59 -4.20
N TRP A 485 12.54 -27.22 -3.40
CA TRP A 485 13.93 -27.46 -3.74
C TRP A 485 14.15 -28.90 -4.18
N PHE A 486 14.76 -29.11 -5.35
CA PHE A 486 15.09 -30.45 -5.82
C PHE A 486 16.50 -30.84 -5.35
N GLY A 487 16.60 -31.86 -4.49
CA GLY A 487 17.86 -32.38 -3.95
C GLY A 487 18.04 -32.12 -2.46
N SER A 488 19.14 -32.61 -1.88
CA SER A 488 19.39 -32.61 -0.43
C SER A 488 20.27 -31.45 0.09
N LYS A 489 20.89 -30.68 -0.80
CA LYS A 489 21.81 -29.59 -0.46
C LYS A 489 21.14 -28.24 -0.43
#